data_AF-R7M1G4-F1
#
_entry.id   AF-R7M1G4-F1
#
_cell.length_a   1.000
_cell.length_b   1.000
_cell.length_c   1.000
_cell.angle_alpha   90.00
_cell.angle_beta   90.00
_cell.angle_gamma   90.00
#
_symmetry.space_group_name_H-M   'P 1'
#
loop_
_entity.id
_entity.type
_entity.pdbx_description
1 polymer ?
#
loop_
_entity_poly.entity_id
_entity_poly.type
_entity_poly.pdbx_seq_one_letter_code
_entity_poly.pdbx_strand_id
1 'polypeptide(L)'
;MAESVRTEEQIKELEQKVERLSEENQRLKQQLHALRHTVFGSRTEKAEKICPDQLNLFNEAEVEAKPSAPEPEIEVPAHKRRKKQKRDWAELLEKFPHEEKTVYSPGR
;
A
#
# COMPACT_ATOMS: atom_id res chain seq x y z
N MET A 1 47.81 18.33 -51.84
CA MET A 1 48.07 16.94 -51.40
C MET A 1 47.97 16.81 -49.88
N ALA A 2 48.84 17.46 -49.09
CA ALA A 2 48.84 17.33 -47.63
C ALA A 2 47.55 17.82 -46.92
N GLU A 3 46.94 18.91 -47.39
CA GLU A 3 45.67 19.40 -46.81
C GLU A 3 44.49 18.46 -47.08
N SER A 4 44.42 17.82 -48.26
CA SER A 4 43.39 16.82 -48.59
C SER A 4 43.44 15.62 -47.64
N VAL A 5 44.66 15.09 -47.42
CA VAL A 5 44.88 13.95 -46.52
C VAL A 5 44.46 14.30 -45.09
N ARG A 6 44.78 15.51 -44.63
CA ARG A 6 44.38 15.97 -43.29
C ARG A 6 42.86 16.09 -43.13
N THR A 7 42.15 16.51 -44.18
CA THR A 7 40.68 16.55 -44.16
C THR A 7 40.05 15.16 -44.20
N GLU A 8 40.64 14.21 -44.92
CA GLU A 8 40.18 12.81 -44.98
C GLU A 8 40.35 12.11 -43.62
N GLU A 9 41.48 12.35 -42.93
CA GLU A 9 41.73 11.86 -41.57
C GLU A 9 40.69 12.40 -40.58
N GLN A 10 40.36 13.70 -40.68
CA GLN A 10 39.34 14.32 -39.83
C GLN A 10 37.94 13.75 -40.08
N ILE A 11 37.57 13.51 -41.34
CA ILE A 11 36.28 12.90 -41.68
C ILE A 11 36.19 11.50 -41.06
N LYS A 12 37.26 10.70 -41.19
CA LYS A 12 37.29 9.36 -40.63
C LYS A 12 37.18 9.34 -39.10
N GLU A 13 37.85 10.28 -38.42
CA GLU A 13 37.76 10.40 -36.96
C GLU A 13 36.33 10.82 -36.52
N LEU A 14 35.71 11.73 -37.27
CA LEU A 14 34.32 12.14 -37.03
C LEU A 14 33.34 10.99 -37.27
N GLU A 15 33.52 10.20 -38.33
CA GLU A 15 32.70 9.02 -38.62
C GLU A 15 32.77 7.99 -37.49
N GLN A 16 33.98 7.66 -37.03
CA GLN A 16 34.18 6.74 -35.89
C GLN A 16 33.53 7.26 -34.61
N LYS A 17 33.57 8.58 -34.39
CA LYS A 17 32.92 9.20 -33.24
C LYS A 17 31.39 9.13 -33.35
N VAL A 18 30.84 9.37 -34.54
CA VAL A 18 29.40 9.24 -34.79
C VAL A 18 28.94 7.80 -34.57
N GLU A 19 29.68 6.82 -35.08
CA GLU A 19 29.38 5.40 -34.89
C GLU A 19 29.36 5.04 -33.41
N ARG A 20 30.42 5.38 -32.66
CA ARG A 20 30.49 5.14 -31.21
C ARG A 20 29.33 5.79 -30.45
N LEU A 21 29.02 7.06 -30.74
CA LEU A 21 27.92 7.78 -30.09
C LEU A 21 26.54 7.19 -30.44
N SER A 22 26.40 6.60 -31.64
CA SER A 22 25.16 5.94 -32.06
C SER A 22 24.94 4.64 -31.30
N GLU A 23 25.98 3.83 -31.12
CA GLU A 23 25.96 2.59 -30.34
C GLU A 23 25.66 2.87 -28.86
N GLU A 24 26.32 3.87 -28.27
CA GLU A 24 26.06 4.30 -26.89
C GLU A 24 24.62 4.76 -26.70
N ASN A 25 24.08 5.55 -27.64
CA ASN A 25 22.68 5.96 -27.61
C ASN A 25 21.72 4.77 -27.68
N GLN A 26 21.99 3.80 -28.54
CA GLN A 26 21.16 2.61 -28.65
C GLN A 26 21.19 1.78 -27.36
N ARG A 27 22.36 1.61 -26.76
CA ARG A 27 22.53 0.92 -25.48
C ARG A 27 21.80 1.64 -24.34
N LEU A 28 21.88 2.97 -24.29
CA LEU A 28 21.17 3.78 -23.29
C LEU A 28 19.64 3.67 -23.45
N LYS A 29 19.13 3.68 -24.69
CA LYS A 29 17.71 3.45 -24.97
C LYS A 29 17.23 2.08 -24.50
N GLN A 30 18.03 1.03 -24.71
CA GLN A 30 17.72 -0.31 -24.22
C GLN A 30 17.68 -0.38 -22.68
N GLN A 31 18.65 0.25 -22.00
CA GLN A 31 18.68 0.32 -20.53
C GLN A 31 17.47 1.10 -19.99
N LEU A 32 17.13 2.23 -20.60
CA LEU A 32 15.94 3.01 -20.23
C LEU A 32 14.66 2.19 -20.41
N HIS A 33 14.53 1.45 -21.50
CA HIS A 33 13.39 0.57 -21.74
C HIS A 33 13.28 -0.50 -20.64
N ALA A 34 14.39 -1.16 -20.30
CA ALA A 34 14.44 -2.16 -19.24
C ALA A 34 14.06 -1.57 -17.88
N LEU A 35 14.65 -0.42 -17.49
CA LEU A 35 14.32 0.27 -16.24
C LEU A 35 12.87 0.74 -16.19
N ARG A 36 12.33 1.23 -17.30
CA ARG A 36 10.91 1.60 -17.38
C ARG A 36 10.03 0.37 -17.18
N HIS A 37 10.39 -0.76 -17.78
CA HIS A 37 9.68 -2.02 -17.58
C HIS A 37 9.78 -2.51 -16.13
N THR A 38 10.92 -2.38 -15.44
CA THR A 38 11.00 -2.79 -14.03
C THR A 38 10.20 -1.87 -13.11
N VAL A 39 10.28 -0.55 -13.31
CA VAL A 39 9.60 0.44 -12.45
C VAL A 39 8.08 0.44 -12.67
N PHE A 40 7.63 0.32 -13.92
CA PHE A 40 6.21 0.41 -14.26
C PHE A 40 5.57 -0.94 -14.59
N GLY A 41 6.31 -1.92 -15.09
CA GLY A 41 5.83 -3.29 -15.31
C GLY A 41 5.72 -4.12 -14.02
N SER A 42 6.40 -3.73 -12.93
CA SER A 42 6.04 -4.26 -11.60
C SER A 42 4.78 -3.61 -11.01
N ARG A 43 4.40 -2.41 -11.48
CA ARG A 43 3.17 -1.72 -11.06
C ARG A 43 1.91 -2.24 -11.76
N THR A 44 2.03 -2.96 -12.88
CA THR A 44 0.87 -3.59 -13.56
C THR A 44 0.28 -4.76 -12.77
N GLU A 45 0.98 -5.28 -11.76
CA GLU A 45 0.39 -6.14 -10.74
C GLU A 45 -0.83 -5.51 -10.05
N LYS A 46 -0.98 -4.19 -10.03
CA LYS A 46 -2.18 -3.56 -9.45
C LYS A 46 -3.38 -3.54 -10.40
N ALA A 47 -3.18 -3.79 -11.70
CA ALA A 47 -4.24 -3.76 -12.70
C ALA A 47 -4.64 -5.16 -13.20
N GLU A 48 -3.69 -6.10 -13.30
CA GLU A 48 -3.98 -7.48 -13.74
C GLU A 48 -4.42 -8.42 -12.60
N LYS A 49 -4.24 -8.03 -11.34
CA LYS A 49 -4.68 -8.81 -10.16
C LYS A 49 -6.18 -8.73 -9.87
N ILE A 50 -7.01 -8.30 -10.81
CA ILE A 50 -8.45 -8.58 -10.71
C ILE A 50 -8.65 -9.96 -11.32
N CYS A 51 -8.18 -11.00 -10.62
CA CYS A 51 -8.57 -12.36 -10.94
C CYS A 51 -10.10 -12.44 -10.80
N PRO A 52 -10.84 -12.92 -11.80
CA PRO A 52 -12.30 -13.03 -11.69
C PRO A 52 -12.72 -13.87 -10.48
N ASP A 53 -11.90 -14.86 -10.10
CA ASP A 53 -12.09 -15.67 -8.89
C ASP A 53 -11.90 -14.88 -7.57
N GLN A 54 -11.09 -13.81 -7.55
CA GLN A 54 -10.94 -12.96 -6.37
C GLN A 54 -12.13 -12.03 -6.13
N LEU A 55 -12.91 -11.70 -7.16
CA LEU A 55 -14.12 -10.89 -7.01
C LEU A 55 -15.22 -11.65 -6.23
N ASN A 56 -15.19 -12.98 -6.28
CA ASN A 56 -16.19 -13.84 -5.63
C ASN A 56 -15.75 -14.38 -4.26
N LEU A 57 -14.60 -13.94 -3.72
CA LEU A 57 -14.06 -14.45 -2.45
C LEU A 57 -15.01 -14.23 -1.26
N PHE A 58 -15.90 -13.22 -1.33
CA PHE A 58 -16.85 -12.87 -0.27
C PHE A 58 -18.32 -13.11 -0.65
N ASN A 59 -18.59 -13.74 -1.79
CA ASN A 59 -19.96 -13.98 -2.27
C ASN A 59 -20.59 -15.26 -1.69
N GLU A 60 -19.95 -15.91 -0.71
CA GLU A 60 -20.42 -17.16 -0.08
C GLU A 60 -21.85 -17.00 0.47
N ALA A 61 -22.12 -15.93 1.22
CA ALA A 61 -23.44 -15.69 1.82
C ALA A 61 -24.55 -15.47 0.77
N GLU A 62 -24.22 -14.90 -0.39
CA GLU A 62 -25.18 -14.65 -1.48
C GLU A 62 -25.47 -15.91 -2.28
N VAL A 63 -24.44 -16.75 -2.51
CA VAL A 63 -24.56 -18.03 -3.23
C VAL A 63 -25.28 -19.08 -2.39
N GLU A 64 -25.04 -19.11 -1.08
CA GLU A 64 -25.66 -20.09 -0.18
C GLU A 64 -27.02 -19.65 0.37
N ALA A 65 -27.43 -18.41 0.12
CA ALA A 65 -28.73 -17.90 0.56
C ALA A 65 -29.88 -18.73 -0.02
N LYS A 66 -30.72 -19.25 0.87
CA LYS A 66 -31.96 -19.96 0.52
C LYS A 66 -33.15 -19.08 0.90
N PRO A 67 -33.60 -18.15 0.03
CA PRO A 67 -34.67 -17.20 0.37
C PRO A 67 -36.02 -17.86 0.64
N SER A 68 -36.20 -19.10 0.19
CA SER A 68 -37.41 -19.90 0.44
C SER A 68 -37.30 -20.81 1.67
N ALA A 69 -36.17 -20.82 2.37
CA ALA A 69 -36.05 -21.61 3.60
C ALA A 69 -36.89 -20.96 4.72
N PRO A 70 -37.58 -21.77 5.54
CA PRO A 70 -38.31 -21.23 6.68
C PRO A 70 -37.32 -20.58 7.67
N GLU A 71 -37.66 -19.39 8.15
CA GLU A 71 -36.88 -18.70 9.18
C GLU A 71 -36.82 -19.58 10.43
N PRO A 72 -35.65 -19.75 11.06
CA PRO A 72 -35.56 -20.51 12.30
C PRO A 72 -36.29 -19.77 13.41
N GLU A 73 -37.25 -20.43 14.06
CA GLU A 73 -37.84 -19.95 15.31
C GLU A 73 -36.78 -20.03 16.41
N ILE A 74 -36.27 -18.87 16.84
CA ILE A 74 -35.32 -18.76 17.94
C ILE A 74 -36.06 -18.24 19.16
N GLU A 75 -36.27 -19.11 20.15
CA GLU A 75 -36.75 -18.70 21.46
C GLU A 75 -35.61 -18.02 22.23
N VAL A 76 -35.51 -16.69 22.12
CA VAL A 76 -34.52 -15.92 22.88
C VAL A 76 -35.03 -15.72 24.31
N PRO A 77 -34.35 -16.26 25.34
CA PRO A 77 -34.75 -16.01 26.72
C PRO A 77 -34.64 -14.52 27.05
N ALA A 78 -35.64 -14.00 27.77
CA ALA A 78 -35.70 -12.59 28.13
C ALA A 78 -34.41 -12.14 28.85
N HIS A 79 -33.78 -11.08 28.31
CA HIS A 79 -32.57 -10.52 28.88
C HIS A 79 -32.82 -10.01 30.31
N LYS A 80 -32.20 -10.64 31.31
CA LYS A 80 -32.21 -10.15 32.70
C LYS A 80 -31.02 -9.24 32.94
N ARG A 81 -31.26 -7.93 32.95
CA ARG A 81 -30.24 -6.94 33.33
C ARG A 81 -29.90 -7.10 34.81
N ARG A 82 -28.65 -7.46 35.12
CA ARG A 82 -28.13 -7.38 36.50
C ARG A 82 -28.08 -5.90 36.91
N LYS A 83 -28.67 -5.56 38.05
CA LYS A 83 -28.50 -4.23 38.63
C LYS A 83 -27.01 -4.05 38.98
N LYS A 84 -26.40 -2.96 38.52
CA LYS A 84 -25.04 -2.61 38.97
C LYS A 84 -25.10 -2.40 40.47
N GLN A 85 -24.29 -3.14 41.22
CA GLN A 85 -24.05 -2.84 42.63
C GLN A 85 -23.44 -1.44 42.69
N LYS A 86 -24.07 -0.52 43.43
CA LYS A 86 -23.42 0.75 43.79
C LYS A 86 -22.23 0.37 44.64
N ARG A 87 -21.02 0.52 44.09
CA ARG A 87 -19.80 0.40 44.87
C ARG A 87 -19.65 1.70 45.65
N ASP A 88 -19.35 1.60 46.94
CA ASP A 88 -18.89 2.75 47.67
C ASP A 88 -17.46 3.04 47.23
N TRP A 89 -17.28 4.12 46.48
CA TRP A 89 -15.97 4.51 45.99
C TRP A 89 -15.06 4.94 47.15
N ALA A 90 -15.60 5.46 48.25
CA ALA A 90 -14.80 5.86 49.40
C ALA A 90 -14.12 4.65 50.04
N GLU A 91 -14.89 3.59 50.35
CA GLU A 91 -14.36 2.34 50.92
C GLU A 91 -13.36 1.62 49.99
N LEU A 92 -13.57 1.72 48.67
CA LEU A 92 -12.68 1.10 47.70
C LEU A 92 -11.36 1.86 47.59
N LEU A 93 -11.43 3.19 47.56
CA LEU A 93 -10.27 4.04 47.38
C LEU A 93 -9.34 3.89 48.59
N GLU A 94 -9.86 3.90 49.82
CA GLU A 94 -9.08 3.79 51.08
C GLU A 94 -8.04 2.64 51.09
N LYS A 95 -8.27 1.57 50.33
CA LYS A 95 -7.36 0.41 50.23
C LYS A 95 -6.09 0.64 49.40
N PHE A 96 -6.02 1.75 48.67
CA PHE A 96 -4.91 2.07 47.78
C PHE A 96 -4.10 3.24 48.32
N PRO A 97 -2.79 3.33 48.01
CA PRO A 97 -1.99 4.50 48.35
C PRO A 97 -2.49 5.75 47.59
N HIS A 98 -2.59 6.89 48.28
CA HIS A 98 -3.02 8.17 47.69
C HIS A 98 -1.97 9.27 47.86
N GLU A 99 -1.82 10.10 46.84
CA GLU A 99 -0.99 11.31 46.85
C GLU A 99 -1.84 12.52 46.41
N GLU A 100 -2.01 13.51 47.30
CA GLU A 100 -2.64 14.78 46.94
C GLU A 100 -1.60 15.73 46.33
N LYS A 101 -1.93 16.34 45.17
CA LYS A 101 -1.05 17.30 44.49
C LYS A 101 -1.81 18.57 44.18
N THR A 102 -1.33 19.70 44.70
CA THR A 102 -1.84 21.03 44.36
C THR A 102 -1.19 21.50 43.08
N VAL A 103 -1.98 21.70 42.02
CA VAL A 103 -1.51 22.28 40.76
C VAL A 103 -1.93 23.75 40.71
N TYR A 104 -0.95 24.66 40.67
CA TYR A 104 -1.22 26.07 40.44
C TYR A 104 -1.39 26.31 38.94
N SER A 105 -2.58 26.79 38.54
CA SER A 105 -2.81 27.23 37.16
C SER A 105 -2.27 28.65 37.01
N PRO A 106 -1.34 28.91 36.07
CA PRO A 106 -0.90 30.28 35.79
C PRO A 106 -2.09 31.08 35.25
N GLY A 107 -2.40 32.21 35.90
CA GLY A 107 -3.44 33.13 35.45
C GLY A 107 -3.24 33.57 34.00
N ARG A 108 -4.36 33.72 33.29
CA ARG A 108 -4.42 34.18 31.90
C ARG A 108 -3.84 35.56 31.70
#